data_AF-A0A536J6A2-F1
#
_entry.id   AF-A0A536J6A2-F1
#
_cell.length_a   1.000
_cell.length_b   1.000
_cell.length_c   1.000
_cell.angle_alpha   90.00
_cell.angle_beta   90.00
_cell.angle_gamma   90.00
#
_symmetry.space_group_name_H-M   'P 1'
#
loop_
_entity.id
_entity.type
_entity.pdbx_description
1 polymer ?
#
loop_
_entity_poly.entity_id
_entity_poly.type
_entity_poly.pdbx_seq_one_letter_code
_entity_poly.pdbx_strand_id
1 'polypeptide(L)'
;TRLARILHGETAPFASSTEGYLLGTFVYLETAIFYLLGPKALYVEMLNAVMGGMLVTLAFDTARRLSGDLRAGVIGGTLVAVYPSLVLWSALNLKDSVLLLLIAIVLWLLVVFQMKPRLWLVPVTFIALLPADSLRTYIFVGLSLVIPATVVLTPRLGARDKTLMTALAVGLSILLLTTQSNPTGLRSFSDLDAERNAMGVGANTNFGDQPFHIRVFYVLLAPFPWSPRRILDLLPVPEMLLWYAALAGAFIVAVRGSVSWRLLAPLALFIAGSMAVFVLAEGNVGTLYRHRATVVPFVLVLASPLFAAALNWHAPKQSVAADAARLANQRGDV
;
A
#
# COMPACT_ATOMS: atom_id res chain seq x y z
N THR A 1 -2.89 -16.15 -21.33
CA THR A 1 -3.60 -16.94 -22.39
C THR A 1 -2.69 -17.71 -23.34
N ARG A 2 -1.52 -17.21 -23.77
CA ARG A 2 -0.55 -18.01 -24.58
C ARG A 2 0.22 -19.05 -23.75
N LEU A 3 0.75 -18.67 -22.59
CA LEU A 3 1.48 -19.59 -21.72
C LEU A 3 0.62 -20.79 -21.27
N ALA A 4 -0.65 -20.55 -20.94
CA ALA A 4 -1.62 -21.60 -20.63
C ALA A 4 -1.85 -22.55 -21.82
N ARG A 5 -1.92 -22.04 -23.06
CA ARG A 5 -2.04 -22.87 -24.27
C ARG A 5 -0.80 -23.73 -24.52
N ILE A 6 0.39 -23.17 -24.30
CA ILE A 6 1.65 -23.94 -24.34
C ILE A 6 1.62 -25.07 -23.30
N LEU A 7 1.14 -24.80 -22.08
CA LEU A 7 0.97 -25.82 -21.02
C LEU A 7 -0.09 -26.88 -21.37
N HIS A 8 -1.04 -26.57 -22.25
CA HIS A 8 -1.98 -27.53 -22.83
C HIS A 8 -1.43 -28.26 -24.07
N GLY A 9 -0.16 -28.06 -24.42
CA GLY A 9 0.52 -28.74 -25.52
C GLY A 9 0.34 -28.07 -26.89
N GLU A 10 -0.22 -26.87 -26.96
CA GLU A 10 -0.32 -26.12 -28.22
C GLU A 10 1.01 -25.45 -28.58
N THR A 11 1.43 -25.52 -29.84
CA THR A 11 2.64 -24.85 -30.33
C THR A 11 2.35 -23.35 -30.54
N ALA A 12 2.85 -22.52 -29.63
CA ALA A 12 2.87 -21.06 -29.79
C ALA A 12 4.33 -20.57 -29.89
N PRO A 13 4.73 -19.86 -30.96
CA PRO A 13 6.09 -19.35 -31.08
C PRO A 13 6.38 -18.33 -29.97
N PHE A 14 7.53 -18.46 -29.30
CA PHE A 14 7.99 -17.58 -28.22
C PHE A 14 9.13 -16.70 -28.71
N ALA A 15 8.97 -15.37 -28.65
CA ALA A 15 9.99 -14.39 -29.02
C ALA A 15 10.70 -13.87 -27.76
N SER A 16 11.81 -14.49 -27.41
CA SER A 16 12.47 -14.34 -26.08
C SER A 16 12.86 -12.91 -25.69
N SER A 17 13.15 -12.02 -26.64
CA SER A 17 13.59 -10.64 -26.35
C SER A 17 12.45 -9.67 -26.04
N THR A 18 11.24 -9.92 -26.54
CA THR A 18 10.06 -9.05 -26.36
C THR A 18 9.05 -9.62 -25.37
N GLU A 19 9.09 -10.92 -25.10
CA GLU A 19 8.12 -11.62 -24.24
C GLU A 19 8.60 -11.80 -22.79
N GLY A 20 9.77 -11.28 -22.42
CA GLY A 20 10.27 -11.33 -21.04
C GLY A 20 9.32 -10.74 -19.99
N TYR A 21 8.49 -9.76 -20.37
CA TYR A 21 7.44 -9.22 -19.48
C TYR A 21 6.32 -10.22 -19.14
N LEU A 22 6.19 -11.30 -19.93
CA LEU A 22 5.24 -12.39 -19.68
C LEU A 22 5.71 -13.37 -18.61
N LEU A 23 6.96 -13.25 -18.13
CA LEU A 23 7.55 -14.11 -17.11
C LEU A 23 7.46 -13.50 -15.69
N GLY A 24 6.41 -12.71 -15.43
CA GLY A 24 6.16 -12.08 -14.12
C GLY A 24 5.28 -12.94 -13.21
N THR A 25 5.40 -12.75 -11.89
CA THR A 25 4.61 -13.50 -10.88
C THR A 25 3.11 -13.42 -11.13
N PHE A 26 2.58 -12.26 -11.53
CA PHE A 26 1.16 -12.12 -11.86
C PHE A 26 0.74 -12.96 -13.07
N VAL A 27 1.58 -13.02 -14.11
CA VAL A 27 1.28 -13.79 -15.33
C VAL A 27 1.33 -15.29 -15.03
N TYR A 28 2.24 -15.74 -14.17
CA TYR A 28 2.26 -17.12 -13.69
C TYR A 28 1.00 -17.46 -12.89
N LEU A 29 0.57 -16.57 -12.00
CA LEU A 29 -0.67 -16.73 -11.23
C LEU A 29 -1.89 -16.81 -12.17
N GLU A 30 -2.02 -15.87 -13.11
CA GLU A 30 -3.08 -15.87 -14.13
C GLU A 30 -3.05 -17.15 -14.98
N THR A 31 -1.86 -17.57 -15.40
CA THR A 31 -1.68 -18.80 -16.19
C THR A 31 -2.10 -20.04 -15.42
N ALA A 32 -1.74 -20.15 -14.14
CA ALA A 32 -2.15 -21.27 -13.30
C ALA A 32 -3.68 -21.31 -13.14
N ILE A 33 -4.33 -20.16 -12.94
CA ILE A 33 -5.79 -20.07 -12.84
C ILE A 33 -6.44 -20.49 -14.17
N PHE A 34 -5.95 -19.99 -15.30
CA PHE A 34 -6.49 -20.36 -16.60
C PHE A 34 -6.27 -21.82 -16.96
N TYR A 35 -5.15 -22.40 -16.53
CA TYR A 35 -4.88 -23.82 -16.69
C TYR A 35 -5.85 -24.69 -15.88
N LEU A 36 -6.17 -24.29 -14.64
CA LEU A 36 -7.04 -25.06 -13.75
C LEU A 36 -8.54 -24.87 -14.02
N LEU A 37 -8.98 -23.66 -14.32
CA LEU A 37 -10.41 -23.29 -14.39
C LEU A 37 -10.88 -22.95 -15.81
N GLY A 38 -9.94 -22.82 -16.76
CA GLY A 38 -10.18 -22.39 -18.13
C GLY A 38 -9.92 -20.89 -18.37
N PRO A 39 -9.78 -20.44 -19.63
CA PRO A 39 -9.32 -19.11 -20.00
C PRO A 39 -10.45 -18.05 -19.94
N LYS A 40 -11.12 -17.90 -18.79
CA LYS A 40 -12.14 -16.87 -18.57
C LYS A 40 -11.59 -15.77 -17.66
N ALA A 41 -11.58 -14.53 -18.14
CA ALA A 41 -11.10 -13.36 -17.39
C ALA A 41 -11.80 -13.18 -16.03
N LEU A 42 -13.08 -13.56 -15.96
CA LEU A 42 -13.90 -13.52 -14.75
C LEU A 42 -13.22 -14.18 -13.53
N TYR A 43 -12.48 -15.28 -13.71
CA TYR A 43 -11.82 -15.95 -12.58
C TYR A 43 -10.74 -15.08 -11.93
N VAL A 44 -10.00 -14.32 -12.74
CA VAL A 44 -8.93 -13.44 -12.26
C VAL A 44 -9.52 -12.17 -11.66
N GLU A 45 -10.61 -11.66 -12.22
CA GLU A 45 -11.38 -10.55 -11.65
C GLU A 45 -11.97 -10.91 -10.27
N MET A 46 -12.54 -12.12 -10.13
CA MET A 46 -13.00 -12.63 -8.83
C MET A 46 -11.86 -12.77 -7.83
N LEU A 47 -10.69 -13.26 -8.26
CA LEU A 47 -9.51 -13.33 -7.39
C LEU A 47 -9.06 -11.93 -6.94
N ASN A 48 -9.03 -10.96 -7.85
CA ASN A 48 -8.70 -9.58 -7.54
C ASN A 48 -9.69 -8.95 -6.55
N ALA A 49 -10.98 -9.23 -6.68
CA ALA A 49 -12.00 -8.81 -5.72
C ALA A 49 -11.77 -9.43 -4.33
N VAL A 50 -11.43 -10.73 -4.25
CA VAL A 50 -11.06 -11.39 -2.98
C VAL A 50 -9.85 -10.73 -2.35
N MET A 51 -8.81 -10.43 -3.13
CA MET A 51 -7.61 -9.74 -2.63
C MET A 51 -7.91 -8.32 -2.17
N GLY A 52 -8.81 -7.60 -2.85
CA GLY A 52 -9.34 -6.31 -2.39
C GLY A 52 -10.08 -6.43 -1.04
N GLY A 53 -10.88 -7.48 -0.86
CA GLY A 53 -11.52 -7.78 0.44
C GLY A 53 -10.51 -8.07 1.55
N MET A 54 -9.44 -8.82 1.25
CA MET A 54 -8.35 -9.07 2.22
C MET A 54 -7.56 -7.80 2.54
N LEU A 55 -7.36 -6.89 1.58
CA LEU A 55 -6.76 -5.59 1.84
C LEU A 55 -7.58 -4.78 2.86
N VAL A 56 -8.91 -4.82 2.76
CA VAL A 56 -9.81 -4.15 3.72
C VAL A 56 -9.65 -4.69 5.13
N THR A 57 -9.56 -6.01 5.30
CA THR A 57 -9.41 -6.63 6.63
C THR A 57 -8.06 -6.30 7.26
N LEU A 58 -6.98 -6.28 6.47
CA LEU A 58 -5.66 -5.86 6.93
C LEU A 58 -5.63 -4.38 7.27
N ALA A 59 -6.27 -3.51 6.47
CA ALA A 59 -6.38 -2.09 6.75
C ALA A 59 -7.11 -1.84 8.08
N PHE A 60 -8.25 -2.51 8.29
CA PHE A 60 -8.99 -2.48 9.56
C PHE A 60 -8.11 -2.87 10.75
N ASP A 61 -7.45 -4.03 10.67
CA ASP A 61 -6.66 -4.53 11.80
C ASP A 61 -5.41 -3.67 12.06
N THR A 62 -4.79 -3.14 11.00
CA THR A 62 -3.66 -2.21 11.10
C THR A 62 -4.08 -0.92 11.79
N ALA A 63 -5.15 -0.27 11.32
CA ALA A 63 -5.67 0.95 11.92
C ALA A 63 -6.05 0.77 13.40
N ARG A 64 -6.69 -0.36 13.72
CA ARG A 64 -7.04 -0.73 15.11
C ARG A 64 -5.80 -0.91 15.99
N ARG A 65 -4.74 -1.56 15.49
CA ARG A 65 -3.50 -1.78 16.25
C ARG A 65 -2.70 -0.50 16.47
N LEU A 66 -2.68 0.39 15.48
CA LEU A 66 -1.97 1.67 15.57
C LEU A 66 -2.64 2.60 16.58
N SER A 67 -3.96 2.72 16.52
CA SER A 67 -4.72 3.62 17.39
C SER A 67 -5.08 3.03 18.76
N GLY A 68 -5.18 1.70 18.86
CA GLY A 68 -5.79 1.04 20.00
C GLY A 68 -7.32 1.17 20.05
N ASP A 69 -7.97 1.71 19.01
CA ASP A 69 -9.41 1.95 18.95
C ASP A 69 -10.08 1.13 17.84
N LEU A 70 -11.14 0.40 18.19
CA LEU A 70 -11.97 -0.35 17.25
C LEU A 70 -12.61 0.55 16.20
N ARG A 71 -13.04 1.77 16.57
CA ARG A 71 -13.70 2.71 15.66
C ARG A 71 -12.78 3.19 14.56
N ALA A 72 -11.54 3.52 14.91
CA ALA A 72 -10.49 3.85 13.94
C ALA A 72 -10.19 2.67 13.01
N GLY A 73 -10.26 1.44 13.52
CA GLY A 73 -10.24 0.22 12.71
C GLY A 73 -11.38 0.19 11.69
N VAL A 74 -12.63 0.29 12.14
CA VAL A 74 -13.83 0.26 11.28
C VAL A 74 -13.74 1.33 10.21
N ILE A 75 -13.44 2.57 10.59
CA ILE A 75 -13.36 3.69 9.65
C ILE A 75 -12.21 3.48 8.65
N GLY A 76 -11.04 3.02 9.10
CA GLY A 76 -9.93 2.72 8.21
C GLY A 76 -10.28 1.65 7.17
N GLY A 77 -10.89 0.54 7.61
CA GLY A 77 -11.37 -0.52 6.72
C GLY A 77 -12.46 -0.03 5.75
N THR A 78 -13.48 0.68 6.26
CA THR A 78 -14.57 1.21 5.44
C THR A 78 -14.06 2.18 4.38
N LEU A 79 -13.19 3.12 4.76
CA LEU A 79 -12.61 4.08 3.82
C LEU A 79 -11.85 3.38 2.70
N VAL A 80 -11.07 2.34 3.01
CA VAL A 80 -10.37 1.52 2.01
C VAL A 80 -11.36 0.75 1.13
N ALA A 81 -12.44 0.21 1.71
CA ALA A 81 -13.43 -0.58 1.00
C ALA A 81 -14.25 0.23 -0.02
N VAL A 82 -14.49 1.51 0.24
CA VAL A 82 -15.33 2.38 -0.61
C VAL A 82 -14.52 3.37 -1.44
N TYR A 83 -13.19 3.37 -1.32
CA TYR A 83 -12.35 4.31 -2.05
C TYR A 83 -12.42 4.03 -3.56
N PRO A 84 -12.81 5.00 -4.42
CA PRO A 84 -13.20 4.72 -5.80
C PRO A 84 -12.14 3.98 -6.62
N SER A 85 -10.90 4.46 -6.63
CA SER A 85 -9.82 3.79 -7.36
C SER A 85 -9.51 2.40 -6.82
N LEU A 86 -9.56 2.17 -5.50
CA LEU A 86 -9.29 0.84 -4.94
C LEU A 86 -10.34 -0.18 -5.37
N VAL A 87 -11.62 0.22 -5.38
CA VAL A 87 -12.71 -0.59 -5.92
C VAL A 87 -12.47 -0.90 -7.40
N LEU A 88 -12.18 0.13 -8.20
CA LEU A 88 -11.91 -0.03 -9.64
C LEU A 88 -10.76 -1.00 -9.91
N TRP A 89 -9.61 -0.84 -9.24
CA TRP A 89 -8.44 -1.70 -9.47
C TRP A 89 -8.67 -3.15 -9.01
N SER A 90 -9.49 -3.35 -7.96
CA SER A 90 -9.90 -4.68 -7.49
C SER A 90 -10.88 -5.40 -8.42
N ALA A 91 -11.61 -4.66 -9.26
CA ALA A 91 -12.60 -5.22 -10.20
C ALA A 91 -12.01 -5.57 -11.58
N LEU A 92 -10.80 -5.13 -11.89
CA LEU A 92 -10.14 -5.33 -13.18
C LEU A 92 -9.08 -6.42 -13.10
N ASN A 93 -8.80 -7.14 -14.20
CA ASN A 93 -7.66 -8.06 -14.31
C ASN A 93 -6.32 -7.29 -14.38
N LEU A 94 -5.88 -6.76 -13.24
CA LEU A 94 -4.63 -6.02 -13.09
C LEU A 94 -3.82 -6.57 -11.92
N LYS A 95 -2.49 -6.48 -12.05
CA LYS A 95 -1.55 -6.91 -11.01
C LYS A 95 -1.57 -6.05 -9.74
N ASP A 96 -2.19 -4.87 -9.81
CA ASP A 96 -2.20 -3.88 -8.73
C ASP A 96 -2.88 -4.40 -7.45
N SER A 97 -3.90 -5.26 -7.57
CA SER A 97 -4.62 -5.85 -6.43
C SER A 97 -3.75 -6.82 -5.62
N VAL A 98 -2.99 -7.69 -6.30
CA VAL A 98 -2.00 -8.58 -5.66
C VAL A 98 -0.94 -7.75 -4.95
N LEU A 99 -0.41 -6.73 -5.65
CA LEU A 99 0.62 -5.86 -5.09
C LEU A 99 0.13 -5.13 -3.82
N LEU A 100 -1.07 -4.54 -3.84
CA LEU A 100 -1.64 -3.84 -2.70
C LEU A 100 -1.80 -4.77 -1.49
N LEU A 101 -2.27 -6.01 -1.72
CA LEU A 101 -2.37 -7.02 -0.68
C LEU A 101 -1.00 -7.36 -0.10
N LEU A 102 0.02 -7.56 -0.93
CA LEU A 102 1.38 -7.86 -0.46
C LEU A 102 1.99 -6.72 0.36
N ILE A 103 1.82 -5.46 -0.08
CA ILE A 103 2.25 -4.29 0.70
C ILE A 103 1.54 -4.28 2.05
N ALA A 104 0.22 -4.52 2.06
CA ALA A 104 -0.56 -4.54 3.30
C ALA A 104 -0.12 -5.66 4.24
N ILE A 105 0.17 -6.85 3.74
CA ILE A 105 0.71 -7.97 4.54
C ILE A 105 2.05 -7.58 5.16
N VAL A 106 2.97 -7.03 4.37
CA VAL A 106 4.30 -6.60 4.85
C VAL A 106 4.17 -5.53 5.94
N LEU A 107 3.39 -4.47 5.70
CA LEU A 107 3.20 -3.40 6.68
C LEU A 107 2.46 -3.89 7.93
N TRP A 108 1.48 -4.78 7.78
CA TRP A 108 0.78 -5.41 8.89
C TRP A 108 1.73 -6.27 9.74
N LEU A 109 2.58 -7.10 9.11
CA LEU A 109 3.59 -7.90 9.81
C LEU A 109 4.59 -7.02 10.57
N LEU A 110 4.99 -5.89 9.99
CA LEU A 110 5.84 -4.90 10.65
C LEU A 110 5.18 -4.28 11.88
N VAL A 111 3.88 -3.92 11.80
CA VAL A 111 3.12 -3.45 12.98
C VAL A 111 3.00 -4.56 14.03
N VAL A 112 2.71 -5.80 13.64
CA VAL A 112 2.67 -6.95 14.54
C VAL A 112 4.03 -7.17 15.22
N PHE A 113 5.13 -7.06 14.48
CA PHE A 113 6.49 -7.16 14.99
C PHE A 113 6.79 -6.08 16.03
N GLN A 114 6.44 -4.82 15.77
CA GLN A 114 6.65 -3.75 16.75
C GLN A 114 5.84 -3.94 18.04
N MET A 115 4.66 -4.57 17.94
CA MET A 115 3.85 -4.89 19.11
C MET A 115 4.41 -6.07 19.91
N LYS A 116 4.77 -7.16 19.23
CA LYS A 116 5.24 -8.43 19.79
C LYS A 116 6.44 -8.93 18.99
N PRO A 117 7.65 -8.43 19.26
CA PRO A 117 8.80 -8.74 18.43
C PRO A 117 9.20 -10.20 18.61
N ARG A 118 9.23 -10.92 17.50
CA ARG A 118 9.66 -12.33 17.43
C ARG A 118 10.60 -12.48 16.24
N LEU A 119 11.71 -13.19 16.42
CA LEU A 119 12.75 -13.32 15.40
C LEU A 119 12.20 -13.85 14.07
N TRP A 120 11.31 -14.85 14.12
CA TRP A 120 10.75 -15.48 12.92
C TRP A 120 9.88 -14.55 12.07
N LEU A 121 9.37 -13.45 12.62
CA LEU A 121 8.59 -12.46 11.85
C LEU A 121 9.47 -11.73 10.83
N VAL A 122 10.78 -11.61 11.07
CA VAL A 122 11.71 -10.98 10.13
C VAL A 122 11.76 -11.76 8.81
N PRO A 123 12.15 -13.05 8.76
CA PRO A 123 12.16 -13.81 7.51
C PRO A 123 10.76 -13.97 6.90
N VAL A 124 9.70 -14.10 7.70
CA VAL A 124 8.32 -14.17 7.15
C VAL A 124 7.93 -12.88 6.42
N THR A 125 8.37 -11.71 6.91
CA THR A 125 8.14 -10.44 6.23
C THR A 125 8.85 -10.38 4.87
N PHE A 126 10.08 -10.90 4.79
CA PHE A 126 10.81 -11.00 3.52
C PHE A 126 10.20 -12.01 2.55
N ILE A 127 9.72 -13.16 3.04
CA ILE A 127 9.01 -14.14 2.21
C ILE A 127 7.75 -13.52 1.59
N ALA A 128 6.99 -12.74 2.37
CA ALA A 128 5.83 -12.02 1.86
C ALA A 128 6.21 -10.93 0.83
N LEU A 129 7.43 -10.38 0.90
CA LEU A 129 7.93 -9.36 -0.01
C LEU A 129 8.40 -9.93 -1.36
N LEU A 130 8.88 -11.18 -1.41
CA LEU A 130 9.48 -11.79 -2.63
C LEU A 130 8.63 -11.63 -3.90
N PRO A 131 7.30 -11.89 -3.89
CA PRO A 131 6.50 -11.77 -5.10
C PRO A 131 6.44 -10.34 -5.66
N ALA A 132 6.70 -9.32 -4.84
CA ALA A 132 6.63 -7.91 -5.24
C ALA A 132 7.76 -7.49 -6.20
N ASP A 133 8.90 -8.21 -6.23
CA ASP A 133 10.04 -7.91 -7.12
C ASP A 133 9.62 -7.81 -8.58
N SER A 134 8.91 -8.83 -9.08
CA SER A 134 8.43 -8.88 -10.46
C SER A 134 7.20 -8.00 -10.72
N LEU A 135 6.46 -7.62 -9.67
CA LEU A 135 5.26 -6.80 -9.80
C LEU A 135 5.62 -5.33 -9.94
N ARG A 136 6.46 -4.82 -9.05
CA ARG A 136 6.84 -3.41 -8.99
C ARG A 136 8.13 -3.21 -8.18
N THR A 137 9.26 -3.21 -8.88
CA THR A 137 10.61 -3.21 -8.29
C THR A 137 10.86 -2.06 -7.31
N TYR A 138 10.39 -0.83 -7.57
CA TYR A 138 10.63 0.27 -6.62
C TYR A 138 9.87 0.10 -5.28
N ILE A 139 8.71 -0.57 -5.28
CA ILE A 139 7.99 -0.92 -4.04
C ILE A 139 8.77 -2.00 -3.29
N PHE A 140 9.28 -3.00 -4.03
CA PHE A 140 10.13 -4.04 -3.48
C PHE A 140 11.38 -3.46 -2.81
N VAL A 141 12.12 -2.59 -3.52
CA VAL A 141 13.29 -1.87 -2.98
C VAL A 141 12.89 -1.02 -1.78
N GLY A 142 11.83 -0.21 -1.89
CA GLY A 142 11.35 0.64 -0.79
C GLY A 142 11.04 -0.16 0.48
N LEU A 143 10.27 -1.25 0.37
CA LEU A 143 9.94 -2.09 1.52
C LEU A 143 11.16 -2.84 2.07
N SER A 144 12.09 -3.27 1.20
CA SER A 144 13.35 -3.89 1.65
C SER A 144 14.18 -2.97 2.56
N LEU A 145 14.05 -1.65 2.41
CA LEU A 145 14.68 -0.64 3.28
C LEU A 145 13.83 -0.30 4.52
N VAL A 146 12.49 -0.28 4.38
CA VAL A 146 11.57 -0.02 5.49
C VAL A 146 11.62 -1.11 6.56
N ILE A 147 11.82 -2.37 6.19
CA ILE A 147 11.90 -3.50 7.13
C ILE A 147 13.03 -3.31 8.17
N PRO A 148 14.32 -3.19 7.81
CA PRO A 148 15.40 -3.00 8.78
C PRO A 148 15.24 -1.69 9.56
N ALA A 149 14.79 -0.59 8.92
CA ALA A 149 14.51 0.65 9.62
C ALA A 149 13.46 0.47 10.73
N THR A 150 12.40 -0.29 10.45
CA THR A 150 11.36 -0.63 11.44
C THR A 150 11.91 -1.45 12.60
N VAL A 151 12.77 -2.43 12.32
CA VAL A 151 13.41 -3.26 13.36
C VAL A 151 14.26 -2.39 14.28
N VAL A 152 15.04 -1.46 13.72
CA VAL A 152 15.86 -0.50 14.50
C VAL A 152 14.98 0.44 15.34
N LEU A 153 13.82 0.84 14.85
CA LEU A 153 12.91 1.74 15.57
C LEU A 153 12.05 1.03 16.64
N THR A 154 12.12 -0.30 16.73
CA THR A 154 11.30 -1.07 17.67
C THR A 154 11.77 -0.86 19.12
N PRO A 155 10.91 -0.35 20.03
CA PRO A 155 11.34 0.06 21.37
C PRO A 155 11.42 -1.08 22.40
N ARG A 156 10.76 -2.22 22.15
CA ARG A 156 10.59 -3.31 23.14
C ARG A 156 11.68 -4.38 23.11
N LEU A 157 12.78 -4.16 22.39
CA LEU A 157 13.86 -5.13 22.22
C LEU A 157 15.05 -4.81 23.11
N GLY A 158 15.61 -5.83 23.76
CA GLY A 158 16.92 -5.73 24.41
C GLY A 158 18.01 -5.46 23.37
N ALA A 159 19.13 -4.85 23.78
CA ALA A 159 20.19 -4.43 22.85
C ALA A 159 20.73 -5.59 22.00
N ARG A 160 20.92 -6.78 22.60
CA ARG A 160 21.39 -7.98 21.89
C ARG A 160 20.41 -8.45 20.81
N ASP A 161 19.15 -8.64 21.17
CA ASP A 161 18.10 -9.07 20.24
C ASP A 161 17.88 -8.06 19.13
N LYS A 162 17.94 -6.76 19.48
CA LYS A 162 17.83 -5.67 18.50
C LYS A 162 18.95 -5.71 17.48
N THR A 163 20.21 -5.87 17.92
CA THR A 163 21.36 -5.98 17.02
C THR A 163 21.24 -7.22 16.13
N LEU A 164 20.89 -8.37 16.71
CA LEU A 164 20.72 -9.63 15.96
C LEU A 164 19.62 -9.50 14.90
N MET A 165 18.43 -9.03 15.28
CA MET A 165 17.29 -8.89 14.36
C MET A 165 17.57 -7.82 13.29
N THR A 166 18.26 -6.73 13.64
CA THR A 166 18.66 -5.71 12.68
C THR A 166 19.68 -6.26 11.69
N ALA A 167 20.71 -6.96 12.17
CA ALA A 167 21.72 -7.59 11.31
C ALA A 167 21.09 -8.62 10.37
N LEU A 168 20.14 -9.43 10.86
CA LEU A 168 19.37 -10.36 10.05
C LEU A 168 18.54 -9.62 8.99
N ALA A 169 17.80 -8.58 9.39
CA ALA A 169 16.98 -7.81 8.46
C ALA A 169 17.83 -7.14 7.38
N VAL A 170 18.95 -6.52 7.74
CA VAL A 170 19.89 -5.90 6.79
C VAL A 170 20.52 -6.95 5.88
N GLY A 171 20.95 -8.09 6.42
CA GLY A 171 21.51 -9.19 5.62
C GLY A 171 20.52 -9.74 4.60
N LEU A 172 19.26 -9.92 4.99
CA LEU A 172 18.19 -10.34 4.08
C LEU A 172 17.85 -9.25 3.05
N SER A 173 17.82 -7.97 3.43
CA SER A 173 17.64 -6.87 2.47
C SER A 173 18.76 -6.85 1.44
N ILE A 174 20.03 -6.94 1.86
CA ILE A 174 21.18 -6.98 0.94
C ILE A 174 21.07 -8.20 0.03
N LEU A 175 20.81 -9.39 0.57
CA LEU A 175 20.65 -10.60 -0.20
C LEU A 175 19.60 -10.41 -1.30
N LEU A 176 18.39 -9.97 -0.94
CA LEU A 176 17.29 -9.74 -1.88
C LEU A 176 17.60 -8.69 -2.94
N LEU A 177 18.25 -7.58 -2.55
CA LEU A 177 18.63 -6.53 -3.49
C LEU A 177 19.72 -6.98 -4.46
N THR A 178 20.60 -7.91 -4.05
CA THR A 178 21.64 -8.48 -4.93
C THR A 178 21.14 -9.59 -5.85
N THR A 179 20.04 -10.28 -5.47
CA THR A 179 19.46 -11.38 -6.26
C THR A 179 18.22 -10.97 -7.05
N GLN A 180 17.86 -9.70 -7.07
CA GLN A 180 16.68 -9.19 -7.77
C GLN A 180 16.71 -9.54 -9.27
N SER A 181 15.54 -9.91 -9.79
CA SER A 181 15.39 -10.46 -11.16
C SER A 181 15.70 -9.42 -12.23
N ASN A 182 15.39 -8.16 -11.92
CA ASN A 182 15.74 -7.00 -12.71
C ASN A 182 16.68 -6.15 -11.87
N PRO A 183 18.02 -6.26 -12.04
CA PRO A 183 18.92 -5.35 -11.39
C PRO A 183 18.60 -3.94 -11.88
N THR A 184 17.78 -3.21 -11.10
CA THR A 184 17.81 -1.76 -11.08
C THR A 184 19.15 -1.40 -10.46
N GLY A 185 20.24 -1.64 -11.20
CA GLY A 185 21.46 -0.88 -11.01
C GLY A 185 21.07 0.59 -10.95
N LEU A 186 21.80 1.39 -10.17
CA LEU A 186 21.58 2.82 -10.01
C LEU A 186 21.30 3.44 -11.39
N ARG A 187 20.02 3.59 -11.76
CA ARG A 187 19.65 4.16 -13.05
C ARG A 187 20.24 5.55 -13.07
N SER A 188 20.92 5.91 -14.16
CA SER A 188 21.47 7.25 -14.25
C SER A 188 20.32 8.25 -14.08
N PHE A 189 20.57 9.40 -13.47
CA PHE A 189 19.58 10.48 -13.42
C PHE A 189 19.06 10.83 -14.82
N SER A 190 19.92 10.71 -15.85
CA SER A 190 19.53 10.88 -17.25
C SER A 190 18.49 9.87 -17.73
N ASP A 191 18.55 8.63 -17.25
CA ASP A 191 17.62 7.56 -17.66
C ASP A 191 16.25 7.77 -17.02
N LEU A 192 16.25 8.22 -15.75
CA LEU A 192 15.03 8.62 -15.05
C LEU A 192 14.39 9.84 -15.71
N ASP A 193 15.18 10.82 -16.11
CA ASP A 193 14.70 12.00 -16.84
C ASP A 193 14.14 11.62 -18.21
N ALA A 194 14.81 10.71 -18.94
CA ALA A 194 14.33 10.21 -20.22
C ALA A 194 13.01 9.42 -20.09
N GLU A 195 12.92 8.51 -19.12
CA GLU A 195 11.71 7.73 -18.83
C GLU A 195 10.54 8.63 -18.43
N ARG A 196 10.81 9.62 -17.58
CA ARG A 196 9.84 10.62 -17.13
C ARG A 196 9.33 11.49 -18.27
N ASN A 197 10.22 11.97 -19.13
CA ASN A 197 9.84 12.77 -20.28
C ASN A 197 9.07 11.91 -21.30
N ALA A 198 9.45 10.66 -21.49
CA ALA A 198 8.72 9.71 -22.34
C ALA A 198 7.29 9.47 -21.85
N MET A 199 7.04 9.42 -20.53
CA MET A 199 5.68 9.33 -19.97
C MET A 199 4.83 10.58 -20.25
N GLY A 200 5.46 11.74 -20.44
CA GLY A 200 4.80 12.98 -20.85
C GLY A 200 4.45 13.02 -22.34
N VAL A 201 5.20 12.30 -23.18
CA VAL A 201 5.02 12.27 -24.64
C VAL A 201 3.79 11.42 -24.99
N GLY A 202 2.68 12.09 -25.29
CA GLY A 202 1.42 11.47 -25.71
C GLY A 202 0.23 11.82 -24.81
N ALA A 203 0.48 12.43 -23.65
CA ALA A 203 -0.56 12.90 -22.75
C ALA A 203 -0.40 14.40 -22.48
N ASN A 204 -1.43 15.19 -22.77
CA ASN A 204 -1.48 16.65 -22.56
C ASN A 204 -1.50 17.07 -21.07
N THR A 205 -0.89 16.26 -20.19
CA THR A 205 -0.84 16.40 -18.73
C THR A 205 0.57 16.16 -18.19
N ASN A 206 1.60 16.43 -19.00
CA ASN A 206 3.01 16.34 -18.59
C ASN A 206 3.33 17.41 -17.53
N PHE A 207 3.97 16.98 -16.43
CA PHE A 207 4.56 17.85 -15.42
C PHE A 207 6.02 17.48 -15.11
N GLY A 208 6.62 16.56 -15.88
CA GLY A 208 8.01 16.11 -15.71
C GLY A 208 9.01 17.27 -15.77
N ASP A 209 8.85 18.20 -16.70
CA ASP A 209 9.79 19.32 -16.88
C ASP A 209 9.69 20.41 -15.79
N GLN A 210 8.77 20.26 -14.83
CA GLN A 210 8.56 21.26 -13.79
C GLN A 210 9.67 21.22 -12.71
N PRO A 211 9.98 22.38 -12.08
CA PRO A 211 10.85 22.46 -10.91
C PRO A 211 10.41 21.51 -9.77
N PHE A 212 11.38 21.04 -8.99
CA PHE A 212 11.16 20.03 -7.94
C PHE A 212 9.99 20.36 -6.99
N HIS A 213 9.89 21.60 -6.49
CA HIS A 213 8.83 22.01 -5.57
C HIS A 213 7.44 21.97 -6.23
N ILE A 214 7.34 22.29 -7.52
CA ILE A 214 6.11 22.14 -8.29
C ILE A 214 5.77 20.66 -8.44
N ARG A 215 6.75 19.78 -8.71
CA ARG A 215 6.50 18.33 -8.79
C ARG A 215 5.97 17.75 -7.48
N VAL A 216 6.52 18.17 -6.34
CA VAL A 216 6.00 17.79 -5.02
C VAL A 216 4.52 18.18 -4.90
N PHE A 217 4.17 19.40 -5.31
CA PHE A 217 2.78 19.86 -5.31
C PHE A 217 1.88 19.00 -6.22
N TYR A 218 2.34 18.65 -7.43
CA TYR A 218 1.61 17.76 -8.34
C TYR A 218 1.42 16.36 -7.77
N VAL A 219 2.47 15.74 -7.24
CA VAL A 219 2.41 14.40 -6.64
C VAL A 219 1.40 14.33 -5.51
N LEU A 220 1.40 15.35 -4.66
CA LEU A 220 0.51 15.43 -3.51
C LEU A 220 -0.92 15.78 -3.91
N LEU A 221 -1.13 16.67 -4.88
CA LEU A 221 -2.43 17.31 -5.06
C LEU A 221 -3.08 17.11 -6.43
N ALA A 222 -2.36 16.72 -7.47
CA ALA A 222 -2.96 16.49 -8.78
C ALA A 222 -3.69 15.14 -8.86
N PRO A 223 -4.78 14.98 -9.64
CA PRO A 223 -5.47 16.01 -10.40
C PRO A 223 -6.19 16.99 -9.47
N PHE A 224 -6.21 18.27 -9.84
CA PHE A 224 -6.82 19.31 -9.03
C PHE A 224 -8.34 19.33 -9.23
N PRO A 225 -9.16 19.26 -8.16
CA PRO A 225 -10.62 19.26 -8.24
C PRO A 225 -11.24 20.43 -9.02
N TRP A 226 -10.54 21.55 -9.12
CA TRP A 226 -10.96 22.77 -9.82
C TRP A 226 -10.38 22.92 -11.23
N SER A 227 -9.55 21.98 -11.68
CA SER A 227 -9.01 21.91 -13.05
C SER A 227 -9.78 21.09 -14.10
N PRO A 228 -10.96 20.46 -13.84
CA PRO A 228 -11.70 19.71 -14.86
C PRO A 228 -12.00 20.55 -16.10
N ARG A 229 -11.74 20.00 -17.29
CA ARG A 229 -12.12 20.59 -18.58
C ARG A 229 -13.20 19.78 -19.29
N ARG A 230 -13.36 18.51 -18.91
CA ARG A 230 -14.33 17.56 -19.45
C ARG A 230 -15.11 16.92 -18.32
N ILE A 231 -16.30 16.41 -18.62
CA ILE A 231 -17.14 15.68 -17.64
C ILE A 231 -16.39 14.46 -17.09
N LEU A 232 -15.59 13.77 -17.91
CA LEU A 232 -14.78 12.65 -17.48
C LEU A 232 -13.70 13.04 -16.45
N ASP A 233 -13.22 14.29 -16.49
CA ASP A 233 -12.26 14.81 -15.51
C ASP A 233 -12.90 15.07 -14.14
N LEU A 234 -14.24 14.99 -14.03
CA LEU A 234 -14.96 15.07 -12.75
C LEU A 234 -14.95 13.74 -12.00
N LEU A 235 -14.72 12.61 -12.68
CA LEU A 235 -14.74 11.28 -12.04
C LEU A 235 -13.72 11.17 -10.89
N PRO A 236 -12.49 11.69 -10.99
CA PRO A 236 -11.53 11.67 -9.88
C PRO A 236 -11.83 12.65 -8.75
N VAL A 237 -12.73 13.63 -8.93
CA VAL A 237 -12.92 14.74 -7.98
C VAL A 237 -13.32 14.27 -6.58
N PRO A 238 -14.33 13.38 -6.40
CA PRO A 238 -14.71 12.90 -5.07
C PRO A 238 -13.54 12.18 -4.37
N GLU A 239 -12.78 11.40 -5.14
CA GLU A 239 -11.60 10.70 -4.65
C GLU A 239 -10.53 11.67 -4.15
N MET A 240 -10.28 12.74 -4.91
CA MET A 240 -9.27 13.75 -4.55
C MET A 240 -9.65 14.56 -3.31
N LEU A 241 -10.92 14.86 -3.11
CA LEU A 241 -11.37 15.51 -1.87
C LEU A 241 -11.14 14.61 -0.66
N LEU A 242 -11.44 13.31 -0.79
CA LEU A 242 -11.17 12.33 0.26
C LEU A 242 -9.66 12.16 0.52
N TRP A 243 -8.85 12.16 -0.54
CA TRP A 243 -7.40 12.13 -0.45
C TRP A 243 -6.84 13.33 0.34
N TYR A 244 -7.33 14.55 0.07
CA TYR A 244 -6.88 15.74 0.81
C TYR A 244 -7.25 15.68 2.29
N ALA A 245 -8.48 15.23 2.60
CA ALA A 245 -8.90 15.01 3.97
C ALA A 245 -8.01 13.95 4.65
N ALA A 246 -7.65 12.88 3.94
CA ALA A 246 -6.80 11.82 4.47
C ALA A 246 -5.36 12.29 4.71
N LEU A 247 -4.77 13.06 3.79
CA LEU A 247 -3.44 13.66 3.99
C LEU A 247 -3.42 14.59 5.22
N ALA A 248 -4.40 15.49 5.32
CA ALA A 248 -4.53 16.37 6.47
C ALA A 248 -4.73 15.57 7.76
N GLY A 249 -5.55 14.52 7.71
CA GLY A 249 -5.81 13.66 8.85
C GLY A 249 -4.58 12.91 9.34
N ALA A 250 -3.84 12.28 8.43
CA ALA A 250 -2.59 11.59 8.72
C ALA A 250 -1.54 12.55 9.32
N PHE A 251 -1.43 13.77 8.76
CA PHE A 251 -0.54 14.80 9.29
C PHE A 251 -0.91 15.23 10.72
N ILE A 252 -2.19 15.50 10.97
CA ILE A 252 -2.69 15.89 12.30
C ILE A 252 -2.46 14.77 13.32
N VAL A 253 -2.69 13.51 12.97
CA VAL A 253 -2.42 12.35 13.85
C VAL A 253 -0.93 12.28 14.20
N ALA A 254 -0.05 12.47 13.22
CA ALA A 254 1.40 12.48 13.43
C ALA A 254 1.85 13.63 14.35
N VAL A 255 1.34 14.85 14.14
CA VAL A 255 1.73 16.04 14.92
C VAL A 255 1.14 16.04 16.32
N ARG A 256 -0.12 15.62 16.50
CA ARG A 256 -0.77 15.56 17.82
C ARG A 256 -0.17 14.48 18.73
N GLY A 257 0.61 13.54 18.17
CA GLY A 257 1.19 12.45 18.93
C GLY A 257 0.14 11.52 19.54
N SER A 258 -1.07 11.47 18.97
CA SER A 258 -2.15 10.58 19.45
C SER A 258 -1.78 9.10 19.29
N VAL A 259 -0.79 8.80 18.46
CA VAL A 259 -0.14 7.49 18.31
C VAL A 259 1.36 7.68 18.44
N SER A 260 2.05 6.70 19.03
CA SER A 260 3.52 6.70 19.11
C SER A 260 4.13 6.78 17.71
N TRP A 261 4.99 7.78 17.47
CA TRP A 261 5.66 7.96 16.17
C TRP A 261 6.42 6.71 15.71
N ARG A 262 6.93 5.90 16.64
CA ARG A 262 7.61 4.63 16.33
C ARG A 262 6.66 3.60 15.72
N LEU A 263 5.40 3.56 16.19
CA LEU A 263 4.37 2.68 15.63
C LEU A 263 3.91 3.14 14.24
N LEU A 264 3.91 4.45 14.00
CA LEU A 264 3.57 5.02 12.69
C LEU A 264 4.70 4.84 11.67
N ALA A 265 5.95 4.64 12.13
CA ALA A 265 7.14 4.65 11.30
C ALA A 265 7.07 3.71 10.07
N PRO A 266 6.60 2.45 10.14
CA PRO A 266 6.59 1.58 8.96
C PRO A 266 5.72 2.14 7.83
N LEU A 267 4.52 2.59 8.16
CA LEU A 267 3.59 3.20 7.20
C LEU A 267 4.12 4.56 6.71
N ALA A 268 4.59 5.40 7.63
CA ALA A 268 5.09 6.74 7.31
C ALA A 268 6.33 6.67 6.39
N LEU A 269 7.28 5.79 6.68
CA LEU A 269 8.47 5.58 5.85
C LEU A 269 8.10 5.02 4.47
N PHE A 270 7.17 4.07 4.40
CA PHE A 270 6.68 3.54 3.13
C PHE A 270 5.99 4.62 2.28
N ILE A 271 5.09 5.41 2.86
CA ILE A 271 4.37 6.48 2.18
C ILE A 271 5.35 7.57 1.73
N ALA A 272 6.23 8.06 2.62
CA ALA A 272 7.20 9.09 2.30
C ALA A 272 8.19 8.62 1.22
N GLY A 273 8.70 7.39 1.34
CA GLY A 273 9.61 6.80 0.34
C GLY A 273 8.94 6.64 -1.03
N SER A 274 7.70 6.14 -1.07
CA SER A 274 6.94 5.99 -2.32
C SER A 274 6.63 7.35 -2.95
N MET A 275 6.24 8.35 -2.15
CA MET A 275 6.02 9.72 -2.60
C MET A 275 7.29 10.36 -3.17
N ALA A 276 8.44 10.15 -2.52
CA ALA A 276 9.72 10.61 -3.04
C ALA A 276 10.03 9.98 -4.40
N VAL A 277 9.80 8.68 -4.56
CA VAL A 277 9.93 8.01 -5.86
C VAL A 277 8.99 8.63 -6.88
N PHE A 278 7.74 8.94 -6.53
CA PHE A 278 6.81 9.58 -7.47
C PHE A 278 7.27 10.96 -7.92
N VAL A 279 7.85 11.77 -7.03
CA VAL A 279 8.39 13.09 -7.37
C VAL A 279 9.58 13.01 -8.33
N LEU A 280 10.33 11.92 -8.28
CA LEU A 280 11.50 11.69 -9.11
C LEU A 280 11.17 11.00 -10.44
N ALA A 281 10.28 10.02 -10.42
CA ALA A 281 10.00 9.15 -11.55
C ALA A 281 8.79 9.59 -12.38
N GLU A 282 7.72 10.12 -11.76
CA GLU A 282 6.49 10.43 -12.50
C GLU A 282 6.60 11.73 -13.28
N GLY A 283 6.16 11.67 -14.54
CA GLY A 283 6.03 12.85 -15.42
C GLY A 283 4.59 13.13 -15.84
N ASN A 284 3.65 12.22 -15.56
CA ASN A 284 2.29 12.29 -16.10
C ASN A 284 1.22 12.19 -15.00
N VAL A 285 0.21 13.07 -15.04
CA VAL A 285 -0.83 13.09 -13.99
C VAL A 285 -1.65 11.79 -13.97
N GLY A 286 -1.90 11.16 -15.12
CA GLY A 286 -2.65 9.91 -15.22
C GLY A 286 -1.87 8.72 -14.66
N THR A 287 -0.57 8.59 -14.98
CA THR A 287 0.29 7.53 -14.40
C THR A 287 0.43 7.73 -12.90
N LEU A 288 0.65 8.98 -12.47
CA LEU A 288 0.70 9.37 -11.06
C LEU A 288 -0.60 9.01 -10.34
N TYR A 289 -1.77 9.29 -10.93
CA TYR A 289 -3.06 8.95 -10.32
C TYR A 289 -3.17 7.45 -10.03
N ARG A 290 -2.80 6.62 -11.02
CA ARG A 290 -2.77 5.16 -10.85
C ARG A 290 -1.73 4.72 -9.82
N HIS A 291 -0.51 5.26 -9.87
CA HIS A 291 0.57 4.86 -8.98
C HIS A 291 0.34 5.31 -7.55
N ARG A 292 -0.30 6.46 -7.33
CA ARG A 292 -0.71 6.92 -6.00
C ARG A 292 -1.67 5.94 -5.33
N ALA A 293 -2.51 5.22 -6.09
CA ALA A 293 -3.39 4.21 -5.51
C ALA A 293 -2.62 3.15 -4.69
N THR A 294 -1.31 2.94 -4.94
CA THR A 294 -0.48 2.03 -4.13
C THR A 294 -0.22 2.52 -2.71
N VAL A 295 -0.36 3.82 -2.42
CA VAL A 295 -0.15 4.37 -1.07
C VAL A 295 -1.44 4.76 -0.36
N VAL A 296 -2.52 4.98 -1.12
CA VAL A 296 -3.81 5.47 -0.61
C VAL A 296 -4.31 4.67 0.59
N PRO A 297 -4.35 3.32 0.57
CA PRO A 297 -4.89 2.55 1.69
C PRO A 297 -4.18 2.87 3.01
N PHE A 298 -2.87 3.10 2.95
CA PHE A 298 -2.04 3.32 4.13
C PHE A 298 -2.16 4.75 4.65
N VAL A 299 -2.38 5.73 3.77
CA VAL A 299 -2.73 7.10 4.19
C VAL A 299 -4.10 7.11 4.87
N LEU A 300 -5.09 6.39 4.32
CA LEU A 300 -6.41 6.25 4.95
C LEU A 300 -6.32 5.59 6.33
N VAL A 301 -5.48 4.55 6.47
CA VAL A 301 -5.20 3.89 7.76
C VAL A 301 -4.56 4.85 8.77
N LEU A 302 -3.64 5.72 8.35
CA LEU A 302 -3.04 6.73 9.23
C LEU A 302 -4.01 7.84 9.62
N ALA A 303 -4.94 8.20 8.72
CA ALA A 303 -5.92 9.26 8.94
C ALA A 303 -7.13 8.80 9.77
N SER A 304 -7.44 7.51 9.77
CA SER A 304 -8.66 6.97 10.38
C SER A 304 -8.86 7.30 11.87
N PRO A 305 -7.83 7.43 12.74
CA PRO A 305 -8.03 7.82 14.12
C PRO A 305 -8.60 9.23 14.28
N LEU A 306 -8.21 10.17 13.40
CA LEU A 306 -8.78 11.52 13.41
C LEU A 306 -10.24 11.51 12.99
N PHE A 307 -10.57 10.78 11.93
CA PHE A 307 -11.95 10.67 11.47
C PHE A 307 -12.84 9.99 12.51
N ALA A 308 -12.33 8.98 13.21
CA ALA A 308 -13.01 8.36 14.35
C ALA A 308 -13.29 9.36 15.46
N ALA A 309 -12.32 10.21 15.80
CA ALA A 309 -12.51 11.27 16.78
C ALA A 309 -13.52 12.33 16.32
N ALA A 310 -13.52 12.70 15.04
CA ALA A 310 -14.43 13.71 14.49
C ALA A 310 -15.89 13.24 14.44
N LEU A 311 -16.13 11.96 14.11
CA LEU A 311 -17.45 11.35 14.10
C LEU A 311 -18.07 11.22 15.50
N ASN A 312 -17.26 11.37 16.56
CA ASN A 312 -17.72 11.33 17.95
C ASN A 312 -18.32 12.66 18.46
N TRP A 313 -18.73 13.58 17.58
CA TRP A 313 -19.33 14.87 17.97
C TRP A 313 -20.63 14.74 18.80
N HIS A 314 -21.24 13.55 18.95
CA HIS A 314 -22.43 13.36 19.80
C HIS A 314 -22.56 12.01 20.52
N ALA A 315 -21.49 11.23 20.74
CA ALA A 315 -21.64 10.07 21.63
C ALA A 315 -21.66 10.57 23.08
N PRO A 316 -22.79 10.48 23.82
CA PRO A 316 -22.80 10.85 25.22
C PRO A 316 -21.78 9.97 25.94
N LYS A 317 -21.00 10.58 26.82
CA LYS A 317 -20.04 9.93 27.71
C LYS A 317 -20.76 9.07 28.77
N GLN A 318 -21.72 8.23 28.39
CA GLN A 318 -22.53 7.43 29.32
C GLN A 318 -23.01 6.14 28.66
N SER A 319 -22.41 5.01 29.02
CA SER A 319 -23.17 3.76 29.22
C SER A 319 -22.35 2.70 29.97
N VAL A 320 -21.04 2.56 29.75
CA VAL A 320 -20.32 1.44 30.41
C VAL A 320 -20.23 1.59 31.94
N ALA A 321 -19.96 2.79 32.45
CA ALA A 321 -19.94 3.04 33.90
C ALA A 321 -21.36 3.11 34.51
N ALA A 322 -22.35 3.59 33.75
CA ALA A 322 -23.74 3.67 34.19
C ALA A 322 -24.42 2.29 34.19
N ASP A 323 -24.09 1.42 33.23
CA ASP A 323 -24.55 0.04 33.14
C ASP A 323 -23.85 -0.84 34.17
N ALA A 324 -22.57 -0.60 34.47
CA ALA A 324 -21.88 -1.26 35.58
C ALA A 324 -22.48 -0.88 36.94
N ALA A 325 -22.86 0.40 37.13
CA ALA A 325 -23.55 0.85 38.34
C ALA A 325 -24.98 0.31 38.44
N ARG A 326 -25.72 0.22 37.33
CA ARG A 326 -27.06 -0.40 37.28
C ARG A 326 -27.01 -1.91 37.57
N LEU A 327 -26.01 -2.61 37.04
CA LEU A 327 -25.81 -4.05 37.29
C LEU A 327 -25.32 -4.34 38.72
N ALA A 328 -24.56 -3.41 39.32
CA ALA A 328 -24.19 -3.51 40.73
C ALA A 328 -25.39 -3.29 41.66
N ASN A 329 -26.26 -2.33 41.37
CA ASN A 329 -27.49 -2.10 42.14
C ASN A 329 -28.50 -3.26 42.02
N GLN A 330 -28.61 -3.88 40.85
CA GLN A 330 -29.50 -5.05 40.67
C GLN A 330 -29.02 -6.32 41.39
N ARG A 331 -27.77 -6.37 41.84
CA ARG A 331 -27.20 -7.51 42.59
C ARG A 331 -27.27 -7.32 44.12
N GLY A 332 -27.77 -6.19 44.60
CA GLY A 332 -27.85 -5.86 46.03
C GLY A 332 -29.20 -6.19 46.71
N ASP A 333 -30.24 -6.54 45.96
CA ASP A 333 -31.61 -6.73 46.46
C ASP A 333 -32.08 -8.21 46.46
N VAL A 334 -31.18 -9.18 46.68
CA VAL A 334 -31.51 -10.60 46.89
C VAL A 334 -30.90 -11.13 48.16
#